data_AF-A0A6V8LZA8-F1
#
_entry.id   AF-A0A6V8LZA8-F1
#
_cell.length_a   1.000
_cell.length_b   1.000
_cell.length_c   1.000
_cell.angle_alpha   90.00
_cell.angle_beta   90.00
_cell.angle_gamma   90.00
#
_symmetry.space_group_name_H-M   'P 1'
#
loop_
_entity.id
_entity.type
_entity.pdbx_description
1 polymer ?
#
loop_
_entity_poly.entity_id
_entity_poly.type
_entity_poly.pdbx_seq_one_letter_code
_entity_poly.pdbx_strand_id
1 'polypeptide(L)' 'MSAMESHDAAHYLALIDKAQSYHDLVVLRSRFFNLLERTLTQEEYLAVKDRWNAKAKDETLPVAPPKAPSAD' A
#
# COMPACT_ATOMS: atom_id res chain seq x y z
N MET A 1 4.99 -28.45 -2.83
CA MET A 1 4.36 -27.59 -1.82
C MET A 1 4.23 -26.22 -2.46
N SER A 2 3.02 -25.88 -2.90
CA SER A 2 2.73 -24.61 -3.55
C SER A 2 3.13 -23.49 -2.59
N ALA A 3 3.90 -22.52 -3.08
CA ALA A 3 4.06 -21.24 -2.42
C ALA A 3 2.67 -20.58 -2.39
N MET A 4 1.86 -20.97 -1.42
CA MET A 4 0.70 -20.20 -1.03
C MET A 4 1.32 -18.94 -0.45
N GLU A 5 1.32 -17.88 -1.24
CA GLU A 5 1.92 -16.61 -0.91
C GLU A 5 1.28 -16.11 0.39
N SER A 6 1.90 -16.45 1.53
CA SER A 6 1.65 -15.77 2.78
C SER A 6 2.09 -14.33 2.54
N HIS A 7 1.16 -13.50 2.08
CA HIS A 7 1.39 -12.07 2.01
C HIS A 7 1.40 -11.56 3.45
N ASP A 8 2.54 -11.72 4.12
CA ASP A 8 2.76 -11.20 5.46
C ASP A 8 2.59 -9.68 5.47
N ALA A 9 2.17 -9.11 6.61
CA ALA A 9 1.95 -7.68 6.76
C ALA A 9 3.15 -6.83 6.27
N ALA A 10 4.37 -7.35 6.44
CA ALA A 10 5.62 -6.76 5.95
C ALA A 10 5.62 -6.48 4.44
N HIS A 11 5.02 -7.36 3.63
CA HIS A 11 4.91 -7.15 2.19
C HIS A 11 4.08 -5.89 1.87
N TYR A 12 2.92 -5.75 2.51
CA TYR A 12 2.03 -4.62 2.28
C TYR A 12 2.57 -3.32 2.85
N LEU A 13 3.29 -3.37 3.98
CA LEU A 13 4.03 -2.23 4.50
C LEU A 13 5.07 -1.73 3.50
N ALA A 14 5.83 -2.64 2.89
CA ALA A 14 6.82 -2.29 1.86
C ALA A 14 6.17 -1.69 0.60
N LEU A 15 4.97 -2.14 0.21
CA LEU A 15 4.21 -1.56 -0.91
C LEU A 15 3.77 -0.12 -0.60
N ILE A 16 3.32 0.16 0.62
CA ILE A 16 2.95 1.51 1.06
C ILE A 16 4.17 2.44 1.05
N ASP A 17 5.33 1.96 1.50
CA ASP A 17 6.55 2.77 1.50
C ASP A 17 7.06 3.11 0.09
N LYS A 18 6.82 2.20 -0.86
CA LYS A 18 7.17 2.39 -2.28
C LYS A 18 6.13 3.22 -3.04
N ALA A 19 4.97 3.52 -2.46
CA ALA A 19 3.96 4.33 -3.11
C ALA A 19 4.55 5.71 -3.45
N GLN A 20 4.57 6.04 -4.74
CA GLN A 20 5.13 7.29 -5.23
C GLN A 20 4.08 8.39 -5.31
N SER A 21 2.80 8.04 -5.16
CA SER A 21 1.69 8.97 -5.22
C SER A 21 0.52 8.58 -4.32
N TYR A 22 -0.35 9.56 -4.05
CA TYR A 22 -1.61 9.32 -3.37
C TYR A 22 -2.52 8.36 -4.16
N HIS A 23 -2.48 8.43 -5.50
CA HIS A 23 -3.18 7.48 -6.36
C HIS A 23 -2.78 6.03 -6.08
N ASP A 24 -1.47 5.75 -5.95
CA ASP A 24 -0.98 4.41 -5.63
C ASP A 24 -1.53 3.94 -4.27
N LEU A 25 -1.57 4.82 -3.27
CA LEU A 25 -2.15 4.52 -1.96
C LEU A 25 -3.65 4.20 -2.06
N VAL A 26 -4.42 4.95 -2.87
CA VAL A 26 -5.85 4.68 -3.09
C VAL A 26 -6.07 3.32 -3.76
N VAL A 27 -5.26 3.00 -4.78
CA VAL A 27 -5.30 1.70 -5.47
C VAL A 27 -4.97 0.57 -4.49
N LEU A 28 -3.92 0.72 -3.69
CA LEU A 28 -3.53 -0.26 -2.67
C LEU A 28 -4.68 -0.50 -1.67
N ARG A 29 -5.29 0.58 -1.16
CA ARG A 29 -6.41 0.47 -0.23
C ARG A 29 -7.60 -0.24 -0.86
N SER A 30 -7.99 0.14 -2.07
CA SER A 30 -9.15 -0.43 -2.74
C SER A 30 -8.97 -1.90 -3.09
N ARG A 31 -7.76 -2.32 -3.50
CA ARG A 31 -7.49 -3.69 -3.93
C ARG A 31 -7.24 -4.65 -2.77
N PHE A 32 -6.50 -4.20 -1.75
CA PHE A 32 -5.95 -5.13 -0.76
C PHE A 32 -6.64 -5.03 0.60
N PHE A 33 -7.13 -3.89 1.07
CA PHE A 33 -7.55 -3.76 2.49
C PHE A 33 -8.69 -4.72 2.87
N ASN A 34 -9.63 -4.99 1.97
CA ASN A 34 -10.68 -5.98 2.19
C ASN A 34 -10.13 -7.41 2.35
N LEU A 35 -9.04 -7.73 1.66
CA LEU A 35 -8.34 -9.00 1.81
C LEU A 35 -7.52 -9.02 3.11
N LEU A 36 -6.81 -7.94 3.41
CA LEU A 36 -5.97 -7.82 4.61
C LEU A 36 -6.78 -7.99 5.89
N GLU A 37 -7.94 -7.36 5.97
CA GLU A 37 -8.85 -7.45 7.13
C GLU A 37 -9.31 -8.89 7.40
N ARG A 38 -9.28 -9.77 6.39
CA ARG A 38 -9.69 -11.18 6.50
C ARG A 38 -8.52 -12.15 6.66
N THR A 39 -7.30 -11.74 6.33
CA THR A 39 -6.13 -12.62 6.21
C THR A 39 -5.07 -12.35 7.25
N LEU A 40 -4.89 -11.10 7.65
CA LEU A 40 -3.95 -10.70 8.68
C LEU A 40 -4.58 -10.77 10.07
N THR A 41 -3.74 -10.90 11.08
CA THR A 41 -4.19 -10.66 12.46
C THR A 41 -4.62 -9.21 12.63
N GLN A 42 -5.40 -8.94 13.68
CA GLN A 42 -5.85 -7.58 13.94
C GLN A 42 -4.70 -6.60 14.16
N GLU A 43 -3.62 -7.03 14.84
CA GLU A 43 -2.43 -6.21 15.07
C GLU A 43 -1.73 -5.85 13.75
N GLU A 44 -1.54 -6.84 12.88
CA GLU A 44 -0.93 -6.67 11.56
C GLU A 44 -1.76 -5.77 10.64
N TYR A 45 -3.06 -5.99 10.57
CA TYR A 45 -3.97 -5.15 9.79
C TYR A 45 -3.94 -3.70 10.27
N LEU A 46 -3.93 -3.49 11.59
CA LEU A 46 -3.80 -2.16 12.18
C LEU A 46 -2.46 -1.51 11.83
N ALA A 47 -1.36 -2.26 11.86
CA ALA A 47 -0.04 -1.75 11.46
C ALA A 47 -0.02 -1.29 9.99
N VAL A 48 -0.57 -2.09 9.07
CA VAL A 48 -0.68 -1.72 7.65
C VAL A 48 -1.57 -0.49 7.46
N LYS A 49 -2.72 -0.45 8.14
CA LYS A 49 -3.65 0.67 8.09
C LYS A 49 -3.05 1.96 8.66
N ASP A 50 -2.30 1.88 9.76
CA ASP A 50 -1.65 3.03 10.38
C ASP A 50 -0.56 3.59 9.46
N ARG A 51 0.30 2.72 8.91
CA ARG A 51 1.33 3.12 7.95
C ARG A 51 0.74 3.78 6.71
N TRP A 52 -0.34 3.22 6.17
CA TRP A 52 -1.08 3.81 5.05
C TRP A 52 -1.60 5.20 5.39
N ASN A 53 -2.20 5.38 6.57
CA ASN A 53 -2.71 6.69 7.00
C ASN A 53 -1.59 7.71 7.20
N ALA A 54 -0.45 7.30 7.77
CA ALA A 54 0.72 8.16 7.91
C ALA A 54 1.22 8.63 6.54
N LYS A 55 1.35 7.72 5.57
CA LYS A 55 1.76 8.06 4.20
C LYS A 55 0.73 8.90 3.45
N ALA A 56 -0.56 8.65 3.66
CA ALA A 56 -1.65 9.41 3.04
C ALA A 56 -1.77 10.85 3.57
N LYS A 57 -1.24 11.13 4.76
CA LYS A 57 -1.14 12.47 5.36
C LYS A 57 0.14 13.20 4.99
N ASP A 58 1.06 12.55 4.28
CA ASP A 58 2.31 13.15 3.83
C ASP A 58 2.01 14.16 2.72
N GLU A 59 2.08 15.46 3.06
CA GLU A 59 1.82 16.57 2.14
C GLU A 59 2.87 16.66 1.00
N THR A 60 4.00 15.97 1.14
CA THR A 60 5.03 15.89 0.09
C THR A 60 4.70 14.85 -0.98
N LEU A 61 3.73 13.97 -0.73
CA LEU A 61 3.32 12.93 -1.65
C LEU A 61 2.50 13.53 -2.80
N PRO A 62 2.94 13.40 -4.07
CA PRO A 62 2.18 13.93 -5.18
C PRO A 62 0.85 13.18 -5.34
N VAL A 63 -0.20 13.88 -5.80
CA VAL A 63 -1.54 13.30 -5.94
C VAL A 63 -1.58 12.15 -6.95
N ALA A 64 -0.86 12.29 -8.06
CA ALA A 64 -0.73 11.30 -9.13
C ALA A 64 0.75 11.00 -9.36
N PRO A 65 1.10 9.79 -9.87
CA PRO A 65 2.48 9.49 -10.19
C PRO A 65 3.01 10.52 -11.19
N PRO A 66 4.29 10.92 -11.08
CA PRO A 66 4.87 11.85 -12.04
C PRO A 66 4.71 11.24 -13.42
N LYS A 67 4.05 11.97 -14.33
CA LYS A 67 3.92 11.57 -15.72
C LYS A 67 5.35 11.36 -16.22
N ALA A 68 5.71 10.11 -16.51
CA ALA A 68 7.01 9.82 -17.11
C ALA A 68 7.15 10.77 -18.31
N PRO A 69 8.28 11.49 -18.48
CA PRO A 69 8.44 12.35 -19.63
C PRO A 69 8.22 11.45 -20.86
N SER A 70 7.21 11.78 -21.65
CA SER A 70 7.04 11.21 -22.98
C SER A 70 8.37 11.42 -23.69
N ALA A 71 9.09 10.33 -23.96
CA ALA A 71 10.23 10.38 -24.84
C ALA A 71 9.69 10.73 -26.24
N ASP A 72 9.90 11.99 -26.64
CA ASP A 72 9.75 12.47 -28.02
C ASP A 72 11.12 12.38 -28.71
#